data_AF-A0A6A4W6S4-F1
#
_entry.id   AF-A0A6A4W6S4-F1
#
_cell.length_a   1.000
_cell.length_b   1.000
_cell.length_c   1.000
_cell.angle_alpha   90.00
_cell.angle_beta   90.00
_cell.angle_gamma   90.00
#
_symmetry.space_group_name_H-M   'P 1'
#
loop_
_entity.id
_entity.type
_entity.pdbx_description
1 polymer ?
#
loop_
_entity_poly.entity_id
_entity_poly.type
_entity_poly.pdbx_seq_one_letter_code
_entity_poly.pdbx_strand_id
1 'polypeptide(L)'
;MVLGHNEHLYVRFPRGLLGWYLLVTCGLGLQGGLLVVSPAWAAHLHLLAAGQADLPALGLVGRGYGVTLLGLSNLLYAVYSTSDKVIIRSGLAVLVLTDVCALGTQLVHMFQELSNIMSVELTIAMLYGVMSQVSFMMYCVTIAQGKTSLSILPLLMVYLLAICTVLVGPCEVSHRAQVAATHRWELLLRLQRRHPQLAAEAALQREEAARELTSLGELGLFRLERSTLLSVTSTIVTYMIVVLQFQSSPPPGPVAVIDEGGPPENGVWSRWGWLHIGLRGLSAGVSLLYINLSRNYYAGVRKSPTPAPAIDVDARKKSL
;
A
#
# COMPACT_ATOMS: atom_id res chain seq x y z
N MET A 1 47.49 -35.68 17.63
CA MET A 1 46.73 -35.63 16.35
C MET A 1 47.33 -34.50 15.54
N VAL A 2 48.03 -34.85 14.46
CA VAL A 2 48.93 -33.95 13.71
C VAL A 2 48.09 -33.14 12.72
N LEU A 3 47.70 -31.92 13.10
CA LEU A 3 47.25 -30.90 12.14
C LEU A 3 48.51 -30.31 11.49
N GLY A 4 48.90 -30.94 10.38
CA GLY A 4 49.99 -30.49 9.53
C GLY A 4 49.67 -29.12 8.93
N HIS A 5 50.42 -28.11 9.38
CA HIS A 5 51.16 -27.15 8.55
C HIS A 5 50.71 -27.07 7.08
N ASN A 6 49.69 -26.25 6.79
CA ASN A 6 49.25 -25.95 5.42
C ASN A 6 49.06 -24.43 5.24
N GLU A 7 49.97 -23.64 5.80
CA GLU A 7 49.95 -22.17 5.74
C GLU A 7 50.57 -21.59 4.45
N HIS A 8 51.08 -22.43 3.54
CA HIS A 8 51.83 -21.96 2.37
C HIS A 8 51.09 -22.01 1.03
N LEU A 9 49.80 -22.40 0.99
CA LEU A 9 49.00 -22.27 -0.24
C LEU A 9 48.38 -20.87 -0.39
N TYR A 10 49.18 -19.83 -0.16
CA TYR A 10 48.89 -18.52 -0.75
C TYR A 10 49.13 -18.64 -2.25
N VAL A 11 48.10 -19.07 -2.98
CA VAL A 11 48.07 -18.99 -4.44
C VAL A 11 48.17 -17.51 -4.78
N ARG A 12 49.41 -17.05 -5.05
CA ARG A 12 49.67 -15.74 -5.62
C ARG A 12 48.95 -15.71 -6.96
N PHE A 13 47.80 -15.06 -6.97
CA PHE A 13 47.07 -14.85 -8.19
C PHE A 13 47.99 -14.11 -9.18
N PRO A 14 48.11 -14.57 -10.43
CA PRO A 14 48.95 -13.91 -11.41
C PRO A 14 48.52 -12.45 -11.58
N ARG A 15 49.49 -11.55 -11.74
CA ARG A 15 49.34 -10.07 -11.77
C ARG A 15 48.37 -9.51 -12.83
N GLY A 16 47.70 -10.37 -13.61
CA GLY A 16 46.65 -10.01 -14.57
C GLY A 16 45.20 -10.18 -14.09
N LEU A 17 44.93 -10.80 -12.93
CA LEU A 17 43.53 -11.05 -12.51
C LEU A 17 42.74 -9.78 -12.18
N LEU A 18 43.40 -8.70 -11.77
CA LEU A 18 42.73 -7.43 -11.47
C LEU A 18 41.98 -6.90 -12.71
N GLY A 19 42.62 -6.96 -13.88
CA GLY A 19 42.01 -6.54 -15.14
C GLY A 19 40.76 -7.35 -15.47
N TRP A 20 40.76 -8.65 -15.18
CA TRP A 20 39.59 -9.51 -15.37
C TRP A 20 38.43 -9.11 -14.45
N TYR A 21 38.68 -8.88 -13.16
CA TYR A 21 37.62 -8.45 -12.23
C TYR A 21 37.05 -7.07 -12.58
N LEU A 22 37.90 -6.13 -13.01
CA LEU A 22 37.46 -4.82 -13.48
C LEU A 22 36.58 -4.96 -14.74
N LEU A 23 36.96 -5.84 -15.67
CA LEU A 23 36.19 -6.11 -16.88
C LEU A 23 34.82 -6.73 -16.55
N VAL A 24 34.77 -7.73 -15.66
CA VAL A 24 33.51 -8.34 -15.21
C VAL A 24 32.63 -7.33 -14.46
N THR A 25 33.22 -6.48 -13.62
CA THR A 25 32.50 -5.41 -12.90
C THR A 25 31.90 -4.41 -13.88
N CYS A 26 32.69 -3.91 -14.84
CA CYS A 26 32.20 -3.00 -15.87
C CYS A 26 31.09 -3.65 -16.70
N GLY A 27 31.25 -4.92 -17.08
CA GLY A 27 30.22 -5.66 -17.83
C GLY A 27 28.90 -5.76 -17.06
N LEU A 28 28.95 -6.15 -15.77
CA LEU A 28 27.77 -6.23 -14.92
C LEU A 28 27.15 -4.86 -14.64
N GLY A 29 27.97 -3.84 -14.38
CA GLY A 29 27.50 -2.47 -14.18
C GLY A 29 26.79 -1.90 -15.42
N LEU A 30 27.36 -2.13 -16.60
CA LEU A 30 26.80 -1.69 -17.87
C LEU A 30 25.52 -2.47 -18.20
N GLN A 31 25.48 -3.78 -17.93
CA GLN A 31 24.26 -4.59 -18.05
C GLN A 31 23.14 -4.10 -17.11
N GLY A 32 23.45 -3.81 -15.85
CA GLY A 32 22.50 -3.29 -14.88
C GLY A 32 21.98 -1.90 -15.25
N GLY A 33 22.86 -1.01 -15.72
CA GLY A 33 22.48 0.30 -16.25
C GLY A 33 21.59 0.21 -17.49
N LEU A 34 21.91 -0.70 -18.42
CA LEU A 34 21.12 -0.91 -19.63
C LEU A 34 19.70 -1.44 -19.32
N LEU A 35 19.57 -2.31 -18.30
CA LEU A 35 18.27 -2.79 -17.82
C LEU A 35 17.38 -1.67 -17.27
N VAL A 36 17.97 -0.63 -16.66
CA VAL A 36 17.23 0.51 -16.09
C VAL A 36 16.90 1.55 -17.15
N VAL A 37 17.85 1.88 -18.02
CA VAL A 37 17.71 2.98 -19.00
C VAL A 37 16.90 2.55 -20.23
N SER A 38 17.09 1.31 -20.72
CA SER A 38 16.50 0.86 -21.98
C SER A 38 16.10 -0.63 -21.94
N PRO A 39 14.99 -0.99 -21.27
CA PRO A 39 14.54 -2.37 -21.17
C PRO A 39 14.27 -3.04 -22.53
N ALA A 40 13.87 -2.26 -23.54
CA ALA A 40 13.70 -2.75 -24.92
C ALA A 40 15.03 -3.23 -25.55
N TRP A 41 16.13 -2.53 -25.29
CA TRP A 41 17.47 -2.93 -25.75
C TRP A 41 17.97 -4.14 -24.98
N ALA A 42 17.72 -4.19 -23.66
CA ALA A 42 18.05 -5.35 -22.86
C ALA A 42 17.32 -6.62 -23.34
N ALA A 43 16.06 -6.49 -23.76
CA ALA A 43 15.30 -7.58 -24.35
C ALA A 43 15.89 -8.03 -25.70
N HIS A 44 16.30 -7.08 -26.56
CA HIS A 44 16.92 -7.39 -27.85
C HIS A 44 18.27 -8.10 -27.72
N LEU A 45 19.04 -7.79 -26.67
CA LEU A 45 20.31 -8.43 -26.35
C LEU A 45 20.16 -9.78 -25.63
N HIS A 46 18.93 -10.33 -25.53
CA HIS A 46 18.63 -11.56 -24.79
C HIS A 46 19.07 -11.54 -23.31
N LEU A 47 19.21 -10.36 -22.71
CA LEU A 47 19.54 -10.20 -21.28
C LEU A 47 18.33 -10.52 -20.38
N LEU A 48 17.13 -10.56 -20.95
CA LEU A 48 15.89 -10.99 -20.33
C LEU A 48 15.46 -12.33 -20.93
N ALA A 49 15.07 -13.29 -20.10
CA ALA A 49 14.53 -14.56 -20.59
C ALA A 49 13.25 -14.30 -21.40
N ALA A 50 13.08 -15.05 -22.51
CA ALA A 50 11.89 -14.95 -23.36
C ALA A 50 10.63 -15.15 -22.50
N GLY A 51 9.78 -14.13 -22.42
CA GLY A 51 8.57 -14.09 -21.57
C GLY A 51 8.64 -13.15 -20.36
N GLN A 52 9.76 -12.47 -20.11
CA GLN A 52 9.90 -11.52 -18.98
C GLN A 52 9.77 -10.04 -19.37
N ALA A 53 9.45 -9.73 -20.63
CA ALA A 53 9.26 -8.36 -21.10
C ALA A 53 8.03 -7.67 -20.47
N ASP A 54 7.05 -8.45 -19.99
CA ASP A 54 5.81 -7.95 -19.39
C ASP A 54 5.91 -7.76 -17.86
N LEU A 55 7.09 -7.92 -17.27
CA LEU A 55 7.27 -7.64 -15.85
C LEU A 55 6.98 -6.16 -15.55
N PRO A 56 6.25 -5.85 -14.46
CA PRO A 56 6.02 -4.46 -14.07
C PRO A 56 7.36 -3.75 -13.88
N ALA A 57 7.44 -2.47 -14.27
CA ALA A 57 8.67 -1.67 -14.29
C ALA A 57 9.49 -1.77 -12.97
N LEU A 58 8.81 -1.92 -11.84
CA LEU A 58 9.41 -2.12 -10.53
C LEU A 58 10.29 -3.39 -10.45
N GLY A 59 9.88 -4.49 -11.09
CA GLY A 59 10.65 -5.73 -11.13
C GLY A 59 11.90 -5.65 -12.00
N LEU A 60 11.87 -4.83 -13.05
CA LEU A 60 13.02 -4.55 -13.91
C LEU A 60 14.08 -3.70 -13.18
N VAL A 61 13.64 -2.68 -12.44
CA VAL A 61 14.54 -1.84 -11.62
C VAL A 61 15.24 -2.67 -10.55
N GLY A 62 14.51 -3.53 -9.83
CA GLY A 62 15.10 -4.40 -8.81
C GLY A 62 16.15 -5.38 -9.37
N ARG A 63 15.95 -5.88 -10.59
CA ARG A 63 16.93 -6.74 -11.26
C ARG A 63 18.17 -5.96 -11.72
N GLY A 64 17.98 -4.78 -12.31
CA GLY A 64 19.09 -3.91 -12.68
C GLY A 64 19.97 -3.59 -11.47
N TYR A 65 19.33 -3.28 -10.35
CA TYR A 65 20.01 -2.99 -9.08
C TYR A 65 20.74 -4.21 -8.49
N GLY A 66 20.13 -5.40 -8.56
CA GLY A 66 20.80 -6.64 -8.13
C GLY A 66 22.06 -6.94 -8.95
N VAL A 67 22.02 -6.70 -10.26
CA VAL A 67 23.17 -6.92 -11.16
C VAL A 67 24.28 -5.90 -10.91
N THR A 68 23.96 -4.62 -10.68
CA THR A 68 24.97 -3.59 -10.36
C THR A 68 25.62 -3.86 -9.00
N LEU A 69 24.86 -4.29 -7.98
CA LEU A 69 25.38 -4.71 -6.68
C LEU A 69 26.34 -5.89 -6.78
N LEU A 70 26.04 -6.86 -7.65
CA LEU A 70 26.89 -8.02 -7.89
C LEU A 70 28.21 -7.60 -8.56
N GLY A 71 28.15 -6.64 -9.48
CA GLY A 71 29.33 -5.97 -10.04
C GLY A 71 30.15 -5.27 -8.96
N LEU A 72 29.52 -4.43 -8.13
CA LEU A 72 30.18 -3.70 -7.05
C LEU A 72 30.87 -4.64 -6.05
N SER A 73 30.24 -5.77 -5.72
CA SER A 73 30.87 -6.75 -4.84
C SER A 73 32.08 -7.43 -5.47
N ASN A 74 32.06 -7.67 -6.78
CA ASN A 74 33.20 -8.25 -7.48
C ASN A 74 34.38 -7.25 -7.53
N LEU A 75 34.07 -5.95 -7.61
CA LEU A 75 35.05 -4.88 -7.48
C LEU A 75 35.66 -4.85 -6.07
N LEU A 76 34.83 -4.92 -5.03
CA LEU A 76 35.29 -4.97 -3.64
C LEU A 76 36.17 -6.21 -3.39
N TYR A 77 35.82 -7.35 -3.98
CA TYR A 77 36.65 -8.56 -3.95
C TYR A 77 38.03 -8.33 -4.58
N ALA A 78 38.08 -7.65 -5.73
CA ALA A 78 39.31 -7.36 -6.43
C ALA A 78 40.21 -6.35 -5.68
N VAL A 79 39.61 -5.33 -5.06
CA VAL A 79 40.34 -4.27 -4.35
C VAL A 79 40.92 -4.75 -3.03
N TYR A 80 40.14 -5.50 -2.24
CA TYR A 80 40.58 -5.87 -0.90
C TYR A 80 41.58 -7.04 -0.88
N SER A 81 41.70 -7.82 -1.96
CA SER A 81 42.65 -8.96 -2.05
C SER A 81 42.57 -9.91 -0.85
N THR A 82 41.45 -9.90 -0.11
CA THR A 82 41.25 -10.73 1.06
C THR A 82 40.81 -12.12 0.58
N SER A 83 41.53 -13.14 1.00
CA SER A 83 41.27 -14.54 0.62
C SER A 83 39.99 -15.10 1.25
N ASP A 84 39.42 -14.35 2.18
CA ASP A 84 38.34 -14.81 3.04
C ASP A 84 36.98 -14.59 2.37
N LYS A 85 36.58 -15.58 1.57
CA LYS A 85 35.30 -15.63 0.83
C LYS A 85 34.09 -15.39 1.73
N VAL A 86 34.23 -15.67 3.04
CA VAL A 86 33.17 -15.48 4.04
C VAL A 86 32.89 -13.99 4.23
N ILE A 87 33.92 -13.16 4.39
CA ILE A 87 33.79 -11.72 4.68
C ILE A 87 33.08 -11.00 3.52
N ILE A 88 33.42 -11.37 2.28
CA ILE A 88 32.86 -10.71 1.10
C ILE A 88 31.41 -11.12 0.87
N ARG A 89 31.07 -12.40 1.10
CA ARG A 89 29.67 -12.86 1.04
C ARG A 89 28.82 -12.24 2.13
N SER A 90 29.34 -12.11 3.35
CA SER A 90 28.63 -11.41 4.42
C SER A 90 28.50 -9.92 4.12
N GLY A 91 29.52 -9.27 3.56
CA GLY A 91 29.46 -7.85 3.19
C GLY A 91 28.44 -7.58 2.07
N LEU A 92 28.40 -8.42 1.04
CA LEU A 92 27.41 -8.32 -0.05
C LEU A 92 26.00 -8.56 0.49
N ALA A 93 25.82 -9.58 1.35
CA ALA A 93 24.54 -9.85 1.97
C ALA A 93 24.05 -8.68 2.83
N VAL A 94 24.94 -8.06 3.62
CA VAL A 94 24.63 -6.86 4.41
C VAL A 94 24.24 -5.72 3.49
N LEU A 95 25.00 -5.46 2.43
CA LEU A 95 24.77 -4.32 1.55
C LEU A 95 23.46 -4.46 0.74
N VAL A 96 23.14 -5.66 0.27
CA VAL A 96 21.82 -5.98 -0.33
C VAL A 96 20.71 -5.83 0.71
N LEU A 97 20.93 -6.31 1.94
CA LEU A 97 19.92 -6.23 2.98
C LEU A 97 19.63 -4.78 3.37
N THR A 98 20.67 -3.95 3.53
CA THR A 98 20.54 -2.54 3.87
C THR A 98 19.80 -1.79 2.77
N ASP A 99 20.07 -2.12 1.50
CA ASP A 99 19.43 -1.44 0.38
C ASP A 99 17.96 -1.85 0.21
N VAL A 100 17.65 -3.14 0.27
CA VAL A 100 16.26 -3.63 0.28
C VAL A 100 15.49 -3.07 1.49
N CYS A 101 16.16 -2.94 2.63
CA CYS A 101 15.58 -2.31 3.81
C CYS A 101 15.32 -0.81 3.60
N ALA A 102 16.26 -0.08 3.01
CA ALA A 102 16.12 1.34 2.70
C ALA A 102 15.00 1.58 1.67
N LEU A 103 14.89 0.74 0.64
CA LEU A 103 13.79 0.82 -0.33
C LEU A 103 12.45 0.52 0.35
N GLY A 104 12.43 -0.46 1.26
CA GLY A 104 11.24 -0.80 2.04
C GLY A 104 10.78 0.34 2.94
N THR A 105 11.68 1.01 3.67
CA THR A 105 11.32 2.16 4.52
C THR A 105 10.86 3.35 3.69
N GLN A 106 11.52 3.63 2.56
CA GLN A 106 11.08 4.70 1.65
C GLN A 106 9.67 4.44 1.11
N LEU A 107 9.34 3.21 0.73
CA LEU A 107 8.02 2.88 0.21
C LEU A 107 6.94 2.97 1.29
N VAL A 108 7.24 2.53 2.51
CA VAL A 108 6.34 2.69 3.67
C VAL A 108 6.15 4.17 3.99
N HIS A 109 7.22 4.96 4.01
CA HIS A 109 7.14 6.40 4.25
C HIS A 109 6.29 7.11 3.20
N MET A 110 6.52 6.84 1.91
CA MET A 110 5.70 7.42 0.83
C MET A 110 4.24 7.00 0.95
N PHE A 111 3.97 5.74 1.30
CA PHE A 111 2.61 5.26 1.51
C PHE A 111 1.94 5.96 2.70
N GLN A 112 2.66 6.14 3.80
CA GLN A 112 2.15 6.80 5.00
C GLN A 112 1.93 8.29 4.78
N GLU A 113 2.84 8.96 4.07
CA GLU A 113 2.69 10.36 3.67
C GLU A 113 1.48 10.53 2.74
N LEU A 114 1.34 9.67 1.72
CA LEU A 114 0.18 9.66 0.83
C LEU A 114 -1.12 9.41 1.61
N SER A 115 -1.13 8.45 2.52
CA SER A 115 -2.29 8.12 3.37
C SER A 115 -2.64 9.28 4.31
N ASN A 116 -1.65 10.00 4.85
CA ASN A 116 -1.88 11.15 5.72
C ASN A 116 -2.48 12.32 4.93
N ILE A 117 -1.91 12.63 3.76
CA ILE A 117 -2.40 13.70 2.87
C ILE A 117 -3.82 13.38 2.39
N MET A 118 -4.10 12.13 2.04
CA MET A 118 -5.40 11.68 1.53
C MET A 118 -6.36 11.23 2.64
N SER A 119 -6.02 11.39 3.93
CA SER A 119 -6.80 10.83 5.03
C SER A 119 -8.26 11.30 5.03
N VAL A 120 -8.47 12.60 4.82
CA VAL A 120 -9.81 13.22 4.75
C VAL A 120 -10.58 12.71 3.53
N GLU A 121 -9.95 12.69 2.36
CA GLU A 121 -10.57 12.22 1.12
C GLU A 121 -10.97 10.74 1.22
N LEU A 122 -10.08 9.92 1.79
CA LEU A 122 -10.32 8.50 1.99
C LEU A 122 -11.41 8.25 3.02
N THR A 123 -11.49 9.06 4.08
CA THR A 123 -12.58 8.97 5.08
C THR A 123 -13.93 9.28 4.44
N ILE A 124 -14.01 10.34 3.62
CA ILE A 124 -15.23 10.69 2.88
C ILE A 124 -15.59 9.58 1.87
N ALA A 125 -14.59 9.04 1.18
CA ALA A 125 -14.78 7.94 0.26
C ALA A 125 -15.32 6.71 0.98
N MET A 126 -14.69 6.27 2.07
CA MET A 126 -15.14 5.15 2.90
C MET A 126 -16.59 5.35 3.37
N LEU A 127 -16.96 6.56 3.84
CA LEU A 127 -18.33 6.88 4.21
C LEU A 127 -19.30 6.71 3.03
N TYR A 128 -18.94 7.17 1.83
CA TYR A 128 -19.72 6.94 0.61
C TYR A 128 -19.86 5.44 0.28
N GLY A 129 -18.81 4.65 0.48
CA GLY A 129 -18.83 3.19 0.36
C GLY A 129 -19.83 2.54 1.31
N VAL A 130 -19.84 2.96 2.59
CA VAL A 130 -20.81 2.48 3.60
C VAL A 130 -22.24 2.84 3.21
N MET A 131 -22.50 4.08 2.79
CA MET A 131 -23.83 4.51 2.34
C MET A 131 -24.30 3.75 1.09
N SER A 132 -23.37 3.45 0.18
CA SER A 132 -23.63 2.63 -1.00
C SER A 132 -23.97 1.18 -0.60
N GLN A 133 -23.30 0.62 0.40
CA GLN A 133 -23.58 -0.72 0.93
C GLN A 133 -24.96 -0.82 1.59
N VAL A 134 -25.36 0.18 2.39
CA VAL A 134 -26.70 0.26 2.97
C VAL A 134 -27.76 0.34 1.86
N SER A 135 -27.53 1.18 0.85
CA SER A 135 -28.44 1.35 -0.29
C SER A 135 -28.58 0.05 -1.09
N PHE A 136 -27.46 -0.63 -1.36
CA PHE A 136 -27.43 -1.92 -2.03
C PHE A 136 -28.27 -2.96 -1.28
N MET A 137 -28.07 -3.09 0.04
CA MET A 137 -28.83 -4.05 0.85
C MET A 137 -30.33 -3.75 0.87
N MET A 138 -30.72 -2.48 0.95
CA MET A 138 -32.12 -2.08 0.86
C MET A 138 -32.74 -2.49 -0.49
N TYR A 139 -32.05 -2.30 -1.62
CA TYR A 139 -32.53 -2.77 -2.92
C TYR A 139 -32.61 -4.30 -3.02
N CYS A 140 -31.66 -5.03 -2.43
CA CYS A 140 -31.73 -6.48 -2.34
C CYS A 140 -32.99 -6.94 -1.59
N VAL A 141 -33.34 -6.26 -0.49
CA VAL A 141 -34.57 -6.53 0.26
C VAL A 141 -35.82 -6.25 -0.57
N THR A 142 -35.89 -5.12 -1.30
CA THR A 142 -37.10 -4.81 -2.10
C THR A 142 -37.30 -5.79 -3.26
N ILE A 143 -36.21 -6.27 -3.86
CA ILE A 143 -36.26 -7.34 -4.88
C ILE A 143 -36.70 -8.66 -4.26
N ALA A 144 -36.16 -9.04 -3.08
CA ALA A 144 -36.54 -10.27 -2.38
C ALA A 144 -38.04 -10.27 -2.00
N GLN A 145 -38.60 -9.10 -1.71
CA GLN A 145 -40.04 -8.92 -1.44
C GLN A 145 -40.91 -8.91 -2.72
N GLY A 146 -40.32 -9.03 -3.91
CA GLY A 146 -41.04 -8.99 -5.19
C GLY A 146 -41.64 -7.62 -5.55
N LYS A 147 -41.26 -6.55 -4.83
CA LYS A 147 -41.80 -5.19 -5.03
C LYS A 147 -41.16 -4.44 -6.19
N THR A 148 -40.11 -4.99 -6.77
CA THR A 148 -39.25 -4.29 -7.71
C THR A 148 -38.93 -5.20 -8.90
N SER A 149 -38.98 -4.63 -10.11
CA SER A 149 -38.62 -5.33 -11.35
C SER A 149 -37.10 -5.62 -11.42
N LEU A 150 -36.74 -6.71 -12.09
CA LEU A 150 -35.35 -7.08 -12.40
C LEU A 150 -34.60 -6.02 -13.24
N SER A 151 -35.30 -5.06 -13.84
CA SER A 151 -34.70 -3.93 -14.56
C SER A 151 -33.75 -3.07 -13.71
N ILE A 152 -33.79 -3.18 -12.37
CA ILE A 152 -32.88 -2.47 -11.45
C ILE A 152 -31.50 -3.15 -11.32
N LEU A 153 -31.31 -4.36 -11.88
CA LEU A 153 -30.05 -5.10 -11.77
C LEU A 153 -28.78 -4.31 -12.20
N PRO A 154 -28.78 -3.52 -13.30
CA PRO A 154 -27.60 -2.73 -13.66
C PRO A 154 -27.21 -1.70 -12.58
N LEU A 155 -28.20 -1.11 -11.91
CA LEU A 155 -27.95 -0.17 -10.83
C LEU A 155 -27.30 -0.87 -9.61
N LEU A 156 -27.75 -2.08 -9.28
CA LEU A 156 -27.13 -2.90 -8.25
C LEU A 156 -25.67 -3.23 -8.56
N MET A 157 -25.34 -3.51 -9.82
CA MET A 157 -23.96 -3.74 -10.24
C MET A 157 -23.08 -2.50 -10.05
N VAL A 158 -23.60 -1.30 -10.33
CA VAL A 158 -22.88 -0.04 -10.08
C VAL A 158 -22.62 0.16 -8.59
N TYR A 159 -23.61 -0.10 -7.73
CA TYR A 159 -23.41 -0.04 -6.27
C TYR A 159 -22.38 -1.06 -5.79
N LEU A 160 -22.44 -2.31 -6.29
CA LEU A 160 -21.47 -3.34 -5.94
C LEU A 160 -20.05 -2.93 -6.34
N LEU A 161 -19.87 -2.40 -7.55
CA LEU A 161 -18.58 -1.89 -8.02
C LEU A 161 -18.08 -0.75 -7.12
N ALA A 162 -18.94 0.20 -6.76
CA ALA A 162 -18.59 1.29 -5.86
C ALA A 162 -18.16 0.80 -4.48
N ILE A 163 -18.85 -0.19 -3.90
CA ILE A 163 -18.45 -0.81 -2.64
C ILE A 163 -17.08 -1.47 -2.78
N CYS A 164 -16.83 -2.21 -3.86
CA CYS A 164 -15.55 -2.85 -4.11
C CYS A 164 -14.39 -1.84 -4.24
N THR A 165 -14.57 -0.78 -5.03
CA THR A 165 -13.49 0.19 -5.29
C THR A 165 -13.23 1.11 -4.10
N VAL A 166 -14.28 1.53 -3.41
CA VAL A 166 -14.19 2.57 -2.39
C VAL A 166 -14.02 2.00 -0.98
N LEU A 167 -14.60 0.83 -0.68
CA LEU A 167 -14.51 0.20 0.64
C LEU A 167 -13.48 -0.93 0.65
N VAL A 168 -13.60 -1.90 -0.26
CA VAL A 168 -12.74 -3.10 -0.26
C VAL A 168 -11.31 -2.76 -0.69
N GLY A 169 -11.15 -1.95 -1.74
CA GLY A 169 -9.84 -1.61 -2.32
C GLY A 169 -8.84 -1.05 -1.31
N PRO A 170 -9.14 0.08 -0.63
CA PRO A 170 -8.23 0.67 0.34
C PRO A 170 -7.92 -0.25 1.53
N CYS A 171 -8.91 -1.02 2.00
CA CYS A 171 -8.72 -1.99 3.07
C CYS A 171 -7.79 -3.14 2.65
N GLU A 172 -7.93 -3.64 1.42
CA GLU A 172 -7.11 -4.72 0.89
C GLU A 172 -5.67 -4.28 0.63
N VAL A 173 -5.48 -3.08 0.05
CA VAL A 173 -4.16 -2.50 -0.18
C VAL A 173 -3.43 -2.28 1.14
N SER A 174 -4.11 -1.69 2.14
CA SER A 174 -3.54 -1.46 3.46
C SER A 174 -3.20 -2.77 4.17
N HIS A 175 -4.08 -3.77 4.09
CA HIS A 175 -3.82 -5.08 4.64
C HIS A 175 -2.60 -5.76 3.98
N ARG A 176 -2.47 -5.68 2.65
CA ARG A 176 -1.29 -6.21 1.94
C ARG A 176 -0.01 -5.50 2.35
N ALA A 177 -0.05 -4.18 2.53
CA ALA A 177 1.08 -3.41 3.03
C ALA A 177 1.49 -3.86 4.45
N GLN A 178 0.52 -4.06 5.35
CA GLN A 178 0.77 -4.57 6.70
C GLN A 178 1.35 -6.00 6.68
N VAL A 179 0.83 -6.89 5.83
CA VAL A 179 1.35 -8.26 5.69
C VAL A 179 2.78 -8.24 5.16
N ALA A 180 3.08 -7.40 4.16
CA ALA A 180 4.43 -7.25 3.62
C ALA A 180 5.42 -6.71 4.67
N ALA A 181 5.00 -5.72 5.46
CA ALA A 181 5.82 -5.17 6.55
C ALA A 181 6.05 -6.20 7.67
N THR A 182 5.03 -7.00 8.02
CA THR A 182 5.16 -8.10 8.99
C THR A 182 6.12 -9.17 8.48
N HIS A 183 6.07 -9.51 7.19
CA HIS A 183 7.00 -10.47 6.60
C HIS A 183 8.45 -9.97 6.66
N ARG A 184 8.67 -8.68 6.39
CA ARG A 184 10.00 -8.05 6.56
C ARG A 184 10.50 -8.17 7.99
N TRP A 185 9.64 -7.93 8.98
CA TRP A 185 9.97 -8.11 10.39
C TRP A 185 10.42 -9.53 10.72
N GLU A 186 9.71 -10.54 10.21
CA GLU A 186 10.09 -11.95 10.42
C GLU A 186 11.43 -12.30 9.78
N LEU A 187 11.72 -11.75 8.60
CA LEU A 187 13.02 -11.95 7.94
C LEU A 187 14.16 -11.33 8.75
N LEU A 188 13.97 -10.13 9.31
CA LEU A 188 14.94 -9.50 10.20
C LEU A 188 15.19 -10.35 11.47
N LEU A 189 14.13 -10.93 12.05
CA LEU A 189 14.26 -11.86 13.18
C LEU A 189 15.05 -13.12 12.82
N ARG A 190 14.80 -13.70 11.63
CA ARG A 190 15.55 -14.88 11.16
C ARG A 190 17.02 -14.56 10.92
N LEU A 191 17.31 -13.38 10.37
CA LEU A 191 18.68 -12.88 10.19
C LEU A 191 19.40 -12.68 11.52
N GLN A 192 18.74 -12.03 12.48
CA GLN A 192 19.26 -11.83 13.84
C GLN A 192 19.64 -13.16 14.51
N ARG A 193 18.81 -14.20 14.34
CA ARG A 193 19.08 -15.54 14.90
C ARG A 193 20.24 -16.26 14.21
N ARG A 194 20.39 -16.08 12.89
CA ARG A 194 21.44 -16.77 12.12
C ARG A 194 22.80 -16.07 12.21
N HIS A 195 22.81 -14.75 12.37
CA HIS A 195 24.02 -13.94 12.34
C HIS A 195 24.08 -13.00 13.55
N PRO A 196 24.58 -13.47 14.71
CA PRO A 196 24.63 -12.66 15.93
C PRO A 196 25.50 -11.41 15.79
N GLN A 197 26.48 -11.40 14.88
CA GLN A 197 27.30 -10.22 14.58
C GLN A 197 26.49 -9.05 14.00
N LEU A 198 25.35 -9.33 13.35
CA LEU A 198 24.45 -8.33 12.79
C LEU A 198 23.25 -8.04 13.72
N ALA A 199 23.22 -8.62 14.92
CA ALA A 199 22.04 -8.58 15.77
C ALA A 199 21.71 -7.18 16.27
N ALA A 200 22.71 -6.33 16.52
CA ALA A 200 22.50 -4.95 16.99
C ALA A 200 21.83 -4.09 15.92
N GLU A 201 22.32 -4.13 14.68
CA GLU A 201 21.77 -3.36 13.57
C GLU A 201 20.41 -3.90 13.12
N ALA A 202 20.26 -5.22 13.07
CA ALA A 202 18.96 -5.84 12.84
C ALA A 202 17.95 -5.47 13.92
N ALA A 203 18.36 -5.32 15.19
CA ALA A 203 17.48 -4.92 16.29
C ALA A 203 17.00 -3.47 16.16
N LEU A 204 17.86 -2.55 15.72
CA LEU A 204 17.48 -1.16 15.42
C LEU A 204 16.46 -1.09 14.29
N GLN A 205 16.73 -1.76 13.16
CA GLN A 205 15.79 -1.83 12.04
C GLN A 205 14.47 -2.50 12.43
N ARG A 206 14.53 -3.47 13.34
CA ARG A 206 13.36 -4.07 13.95
C ARG A 206 12.56 -2.97 14.63
N GLU A 207 13.11 -2.28 15.62
CA GLU A 207 12.37 -1.28 16.39
C GLU A 207 11.72 -0.21 15.51
N GLU A 208 12.41 0.25 14.47
CA GLU A 208 11.86 1.19 13.49
C GLU A 208 10.70 0.58 12.69
N ALA A 209 10.86 -0.64 12.16
CA ALA A 209 9.78 -1.35 11.48
C ALA A 209 8.56 -1.63 12.40
N ALA A 210 8.74 -1.81 13.72
CA ALA A 210 7.63 -1.95 14.65
C ALA A 210 6.84 -0.65 14.76
N ARG A 211 7.55 0.48 14.90
CA ARG A 211 6.91 1.80 14.97
C ARG A 211 6.14 2.09 13.69
N GLU A 212 6.73 1.79 12.53
CA GLU A 212 6.07 1.90 11.23
C GLU A 212 4.82 1.00 11.15
N LEU A 213 4.91 -0.26 11.62
CA LEU A 213 3.77 -1.19 11.61
C LEU A 213 2.60 -0.67 12.46
N THR A 214 2.90 -0.02 13.59
CA THR A 214 1.87 0.55 14.46
C THR A 214 1.18 1.75 13.85
N SER A 215 1.87 2.54 13.03
CA SER A 215 1.29 3.70 12.34
C SER A 215 0.64 3.37 10.99
N LEU A 216 1.01 2.23 10.38
CA LEU A 216 0.50 1.79 9.09
C LEU A 216 -1.01 1.47 9.15
N GLY A 217 -1.79 2.31 8.50
CA GLY A 217 -3.24 2.14 8.36
C GLY A 217 -4.08 2.87 9.40
N GLU A 218 -3.48 3.68 10.27
CA GLU A 218 -4.22 4.56 11.17
C GLU A 218 -4.63 5.85 10.45
N LEU A 219 -5.93 5.99 10.13
CA LEU A 219 -6.51 7.25 9.63
C LEU A 219 -7.02 8.15 10.77
N GLY A 220 -6.49 7.97 11.98
CA GLY A 220 -6.97 8.64 13.20
C GLY A 220 -8.28 8.04 13.72
N LEU A 221 -9.38 8.14 12.96
CA LEU A 221 -10.69 7.63 13.37
C LEU A 221 -10.88 6.13 13.13
N PHE A 222 -10.26 5.59 12.08
CA PHE A 222 -10.41 4.20 11.67
C PHE A 222 -9.06 3.58 11.31
N ARG A 223 -8.94 2.29 11.60
CA ARG A 223 -7.88 1.45 11.04
C ARG A 223 -8.38 0.81 9.75
N LEU A 224 -7.64 0.96 8.65
CA LEU A 224 -7.91 0.29 7.37
C LEU A 224 -7.50 -1.18 7.44
N GLU A 225 -8.28 -1.95 8.17
CA GLU A 225 -8.10 -3.38 8.31
C GLU A 225 -9.30 -4.12 7.72
N ARG A 226 -9.07 -5.38 7.30
CA ARG A 226 -10.16 -6.29 6.91
C ARG A 226 -11.17 -6.49 8.06
N SER A 227 -10.73 -6.37 9.31
CA SER A 227 -11.58 -6.41 10.51
C SER A 227 -12.63 -5.31 10.50
N THR A 228 -12.24 -4.07 10.16
CA THR A 228 -13.16 -2.92 10.02
C THR A 228 -14.21 -3.16 8.95
N LEU A 229 -13.79 -3.67 7.78
CA LEU A 229 -14.72 -3.99 6.69
C LEU A 229 -15.75 -5.06 7.10
N LEU A 230 -15.30 -6.12 7.76
CA LEU A 230 -16.19 -7.16 8.27
C LEU A 230 -17.12 -6.64 9.36
N SER A 231 -16.62 -5.78 10.26
CA SER A 231 -17.42 -5.14 11.32
C SER A 231 -18.53 -4.25 10.75
N VAL A 232 -18.19 -3.37 9.80
CA VAL A 232 -19.16 -2.51 9.11
C VAL A 232 -20.19 -3.35 8.36
N THR A 233 -19.74 -4.34 7.61
CA THR A 233 -20.63 -5.24 6.86
C THR A 233 -21.58 -6.00 7.79
N SER A 234 -21.05 -6.56 8.89
CA SER A 234 -21.85 -7.25 9.90
C SER A 234 -22.88 -6.34 10.55
N THR A 235 -22.50 -5.10 10.87
CA THR A 235 -23.40 -4.10 11.47
C THR A 235 -24.54 -3.76 10.51
N ILE A 236 -24.23 -3.55 9.22
CA ILE A 236 -25.25 -3.27 8.20
C ILE A 236 -26.20 -4.46 8.05
N VAL A 237 -25.67 -5.69 7.91
CA VAL A 237 -26.49 -6.89 7.79
C VAL A 237 -27.39 -7.08 9.01
N THR A 238 -26.85 -6.90 10.21
CA THR A 238 -27.61 -7.00 11.47
C THR A 238 -28.73 -5.97 11.51
N TYR A 239 -28.45 -4.72 11.16
CA TYR A 239 -29.47 -3.67 11.09
C TYR A 239 -30.56 -4.01 10.06
N MET A 240 -30.18 -4.57 8.90
CA MET A 240 -31.14 -4.99 7.88
C MET A 240 -32.04 -6.13 8.36
N ILE A 241 -31.51 -7.10 9.09
CA ILE A 241 -32.31 -8.17 9.70
C ILE A 241 -33.34 -7.59 10.67
N VAL A 242 -32.93 -6.66 11.55
CA VAL A 242 -33.82 -6.00 12.50
C VAL A 242 -34.93 -5.24 11.76
N VAL A 243 -34.60 -4.48 10.71
CA VAL A 243 -35.58 -3.76 9.89
C VAL A 243 -36.57 -4.74 9.23
N LEU A 244 -36.10 -5.86 8.70
CA LEU A 244 -36.94 -6.90 8.10
C LEU A 244 -37.91 -7.53 9.11
N GLN A 245 -37.45 -7.78 10.34
CA GLN A 245 -38.29 -8.31 11.41
C GLN A 245 -39.41 -7.32 11.78
N PHE A 246 -39.08 -6.03 11.90
CA PHE A 246 -40.10 -5.00 12.18
C PHE A 246 -41.11 -4.84 11.05
N GLN A 247 -40.70 -5.02 9.78
CA GLN A 247 -41.63 -4.99 8.65
C GLN A 247 -42.55 -6.21 8.58
N SER A 248 -42.12 -7.34 9.12
CA SER A 248 -42.88 -8.61 9.09
C SER A 248 -43.80 -8.77 10.30
N SER A 249 -43.59 -7.99 11.36
CA SER A 249 -44.49 -8.00 12.51
C SER A 249 -45.87 -7.54 12.06
N PRO A 250 -46.93 -8.35 12.26
CA PRO A 250 -48.28 -7.88 12.03
C PRO A 250 -48.50 -6.62 12.88
N PRO A 251 -49.26 -5.63 12.37
CA PRO A 251 -49.64 -4.48 13.19
C PRO A 251 -50.27 -5.02 14.49
N PRO A 252 -50.00 -4.41 15.65
CA PRO A 252 -50.66 -4.81 16.88
C PRO A 252 -52.15 -4.86 16.58
N GLY A 253 -52.73 -6.06 16.69
CA GLY A 253 -54.16 -6.27 16.43
C GLY A 253 -54.94 -5.21 17.21
N PRO A 254 -56.07 -4.73 16.67
CA PRO A 254 -56.74 -3.54 17.17
C PRO A 254 -56.87 -3.63 18.69
N VAL A 255 -55.99 -2.91 19.40
CA VAL A 255 -56.28 -2.52 20.77
C VAL A 255 -57.58 -1.78 20.60
N ALA A 256 -58.63 -2.21 21.29
CA ALA A 256 -59.94 -1.57 21.24
C ALA A 256 -59.77 -0.13 21.74
N VAL A 257 -59.31 0.75 20.86
CA VAL A 257 -59.20 2.17 21.06
C VAL A 257 -60.59 2.66 20.74
N ILE A 258 -61.25 3.07 21.82
CA ILE A 258 -62.54 3.72 21.83
C ILE A 258 -62.49 4.87 20.80
N ASP A 259 -63.45 4.80 19.90
CA ASP A 259 -63.62 5.59 18.68
C ASP A 259 -63.65 7.10 18.98
N GLU A 260 -62.53 7.80 18.75
CA GLU A 260 -62.52 9.25 18.58
C GLU A 260 -61.83 9.63 17.25
N GLY A 261 -62.54 9.41 16.14
CA GLY A 261 -62.69 10.39 15.04
C GLY A 261 -61.46 11.02 14.36
N GLY A 262 -60.26 10.44 14.48
CA GLY A 262 -59.05 10.95 13.83
C GLY A 262 -58.81 10.35 12.44
N PRO A 263 -58.40 11.15 11.42
CA PRO A 263 -58.15 10.65 10.08
C PRO A 263 -56.99 9.63 10.04
N PRO A 264 -57.02 8.66 9.11
CA PRO A 264 -56.09 7.53 9.09
C PRO A 264 -54.66 7.97 8.79
N GLU A 265 -53.79 7.89 9.79
CA GLU A 265 -52.36 8.10 9.63
C GLU A 265 -51.71 6.94 8.87
N ASN A 266 -51.33 7.21 7.61
CA ASN A 266 -50.45 6.36 6.80
C ASN A 266 -48.96 6.44 7.29
N GLY A 267 -48.76 6.38 8.61
CA GLY A 267 -47.60 6.95 9.30
C GLY A 267 -46.26 6.23 9.12
N VAL A 268 -46.28 4.95 8.73
CA VAL A 268 -45.03 4.17 8.62
C VAL A 268 -44.39 4.35 7.25
N TRP A 269 -45.16 4.21 6.17
CA TRP A 269 -44.63 4.29 4.80
C TRP A 269 -44.18 5.71 4.40
N SER A 270 -44.84 6.76 4.90
CA SER A 270 -44.40 8.14 4.63
C SER A 270 -43.03 8.41 5.27
N ARG A 271 -42.81 7.96 6.52
CA ARG A 271 -41.52 8.13 7.23
C ARG A 271 -40.34 7.48 6.49
N TRP A 272 -40.53 6.30 5.90
CA TRP A 272 -39.47 5.65 5.10
C TRP A 272 -39.25 6.31 3.74
N GLY A 273 -40.31 6.87 3.12
CA GLY A 273 -40.18 7.70 1.92
C GLY A 273 -39.30 8.93 2.18
N TRP A 274 -39.51 9.61 3.31
CA TRP A 274 -38.66 10.73 3.75
C TRP A 274 -37.22 10.29 4.05
N LEU A 275 -37.01 9.11 4.63
CA LEU A 275 -35.67 8.57 4.85
C LEU A 275 -34.93 8.32 3.52
N HIS A 276 -35.60 7.76 2.52
CA HIS A 276 -35.03 7.54 1.18
C HIS A 276 -34.71 8.84 0.44
N ILE A 277 -35.58 9.85 0.54
CA ILE A 277 -35.33 11.19 -0.03
C ILE A 277 -34.15 11.84 0.68
N GLY A 278 -34.09 11.75 2.01
CA GLY A 278 -32.97 12.22 2.83
C GLY A 278 -31.65 11.53 2.48
N LEU A 279 -31.65 10.21 2.28
CA LEU A 279 -30.45 9.45 1.91
C LEU A 279 -29.92 9.83 0.52
N ARG A 280 -30.82 10.03 -0.46
CA ARG A 280 -30.45 10.51 -1.80
C ARG A 280 -29.90 11.94 -1.77
N GLY A 281 -30.51 12.81 -0.95
CA GLY A 281 -30.02 14.16 -0.70
C GLY A 281 -28.64 14.16 -0.07
N LEU A 282 -28.40 13.29 0.92
CA LEU A 282 -27.10 13.10 1.56
C LEU A 282 -26.05 12.57 0.58
N SER A 283 -26.36 11.56 -0.25
CA SER A 283 -25.40 11.05 -1.23
C SER A 283 -25.05 12.12 -2.28
N ALA A 284 -26.05 12.89 -2.75
CA ALA A 284 -25.80 13.99 -3.68
C ALA A 284 -24.99 15.11 -3.01
N GLY A 285 -25.28 15.42 -1.75
CA GLY A 285 -24.55 16.40 -0.95
C GLY A 285 -23.09 16.00 -0.72
N VAL A 286 -22.82 14.73 -0.39
CA VAL A 286 -21.46 14.19 -0.24
C VAL A 286 -20.71 14.22 -1.57
N SER A 287 -21.35 13.85 -2.69
CA SER A 287 -20.74 13.94 -4.02
C SER A 287 -20.41 15.38 -4.42
N LEU A 288 -21.31 16.34 -4.14
CA LEU A 288 -21.06 17.76 -4.41
C LEU A 288 -19.98 18.34 -3.48
N LEU A 289 -19.97 17.96 -2.21
CA LEU A 289 -18.93 18.34 -1.26
C LEU A 289 -17.58 17.80 -1.71
N TYR A 290 -17.52 16.55 -2.18
CA TYR A 290 -16.32 15.93 -2.72
C TYR A 290 -15.82 16.66 -3.99
N ILE A 291 -16.71 17.01 -4.91
CA ILE A 291 -16.37 17.80 -6.09
C ILE A 291 -15.82 19.18 -5.69
N ASN A 292 -16.39 19.80 -4.65
CA ASN A 292 -15.97 21.14 -4.23
C ASN A 292 -14.65 21.11 -3.44
N LEU A 293 -14.45 20.12 -2.57
CA LEU A 293 -13.21 19.89 -1.84
C LEU A 293 -12.06 19.55 -2.78
N SER A 294 -12.26 18.62 -3.72
CA SER A 294 -11.25 18.31 -4.74
C SER A 294 -10.90 19.54 -5.57
N ARG A 295 -11.89 20.33 -5.99
CA ARG A 295 -11.65 21.57 -6.73
C ARG A 295 -10.82 22.59 -5.95
N ASN A 296 -11.12 22.78 -4.65
CA ASN A 296 -10.36 23.69 -3.78
C ASN A 296 -8.96 23.17 -3.47
N TYR A 297 -8.80 21.87 -3.28
CA TYR A 297 -7.51 21.23 -3.04
C TYR A 297 -6.58 21.40 -4.25
N TYR A 298 -7.05 21.09 -5.46
CA TYR A 298 -6.27 21.31 -6.68
C TYR A 298 -6.02 22.79 -7.00
N ALA A 299 -6.89 23.70 -6.55
CA ALA A 299 -6.65 25.14 -6.65
C ALA A 299 -5.54 25.62 -5.70
N GLY A 300 -5.39 24.98 -4.53
CA GLY A 300 -4.32 25.27 -3.56
C GLY A 300 -2.95 24.79 -4.03
N VAL A 301 -2.87 23.57 -4.59
CA VAL A 301 -1.60 22.97 -5.06
C VAL A 301 -1.00 23.72 -6.27
N ARG A 302 -1.81 24.43 -7.07
CA ARG A 302 -1.29 25.28 -8.17
C ARG A 302 -0.56 26.54 -7.71
N LYS A 303 -0.68 26.94 -6.45
CA LYS A 303 0.21 27.97 -5.88
C LYS A 303 1.51 27.28 -5.52
N SER A 304 2.36 27.05 -6.53
CA SER A 304 3.75 26.69 -6.32
C SER A 304 4.35 27.61 -5.25
N PRO A 305 5.14 27.11 -4.30
CA PRO A 305 5.90 27.99 -3.41
C PRO A 305 6.68 28.96 -4.28
N THR A 306 6.41 30.24 -4.12
CA THR A 306 7.18 31.32 -4.74
C THR A 306 8.66 30.96 -4.56
N PRO A 307 9.47 30.89 -5.63
CA PRO A 307 10.86 30.48 -5.50
C PRO A 307 11.50 31.34 -4.41
N ALA A 308 12.11 30.67 -3.43
CA ALA A 308 12.80 31.34 -2.33
C ALA A 308 13.71 32.43 -2.94
N PRO A 309 13.71 33.66 -2.39
CA PRO A 309 14.52 34.74 -2.93
C PRO A 309 15.96 34.22 -3.05
N ALA A 310 16.52 34.31 -4.26
CA ALA A 310 17.88 33.89 -4.54
C ALA A 310 18.80 34.55 -3.49
N ILE A 311 19.39 33.74 -2.62
CA ILE A 311 20.38 34.22 -1.66
C ILE A 311 21.55 34.70 -2.51
N ASP A 312 21.72 36.01 -2.58
CA ASP A 312 22.80 36.67 -3.31
C ASP A 312 24.14 36.32 -2.64
N VAL A 313 24.84 35.34 -3.21
CA VAL A 313 26.12 34.84 -2.70
C VAL A 313 27.26 35.83 -2.96
N ASP A 314 27.04 36.88 -3.76
CA ASP A 314 28.11 37.83 -4.14
C ASP A 314 28.46 38.84 -3.05
N ALA A 315 27.67 38.95 -1.97
CA ALA A 315 28.00 39.85 -0.86
C ALA A 315 29.17 39.37 0.02
N ARG A 316 29.62 38.11 -0.10
CA ARG A 316 30.64 37.54 0.81
C ARG A 316 32.09 37.58 0.32
N LYS A 317 32.36 38.12 -0.87
CA LYS A 317 33.74 38.19 -1.45
C LYS A 317 34.47 39.52 -1.25
N LYS A 318 33.89 40.50 -0.55
CA LYS A 318 34.51 41.84 -0.36
C LYS A 318 35.03 42.15 1.05
N SER A 319 35.23 41.15 1.92
CA SER A 319 35.72 41.39 3.31
C SER A 319 36.87 40.49 3.77
N LEU A 320 37.62 39.90 2.84
CA LEU A 320 38.93 39.29 3.08
C LEU A 320 39.93 39.87 2.09
#